data_AF-A0A961DIP3-F1
#
_entry.id   AF-A0A961DIP3-F1
#
_cell.length_a   1.000
_cell.length_b   1.000
_cell.length_c   1.000
_cell.angle_alpha   90.00
_cell.angle_beta   90.00
_cell.angle_gamma   90.00
#
_symmetry.space_group_name_H-M   'P 1'
#
loop_
_entity.id
_entity.type
_entity.pdbx_description
1 polymer ?
#
loop_
_entity_poly.entity_id
_entity_poly.type
_entity_poly.pdbx_seq_one_letter_code
_entity_poly.pdbx_strand_id
1 'polypeptide(L)'
;MLPVTAASAAPSLGPELRLEPPTGSWPALSNRALNNDRAKATRAALGLSPDRSIVISGHQPTLWHPGILSKRFALTAHARSHGAQPVWLVVDQDAVDAWSLDIPISAGDGSLSQSVLRLAPPPAEASPACAQRTVIPSTTGADGLSAVLRDRIDRAISALAAGRHEPSAAKQVERATSSWLSDTTPTVYASELHRLPVFDRLLSAMADDAASCARAYNHAVRAHGGARPLECRGENDWELPLWEINSVRSPV
;
A
#
# COMPACT_ATOMS: atom_id res chain seq x y z
N MET A 1 19.98 47.61 -15.77
CA MET A 1 19.47 46.65 -16.77
C MET A 1 20.55 45.57 -16.91
N LEU A 2 20.44 44.50 -16.12
CA LEU A 2 21.40 43.38 -16.11
C LEU A 2 20.84 42.26 -17.02
N PRO A 3 21.68 41.57 -17.81
CA PRO A 3 21.21 40.55 -18.72
C PRO A 3 20.80 39.29 -17.94
N VAL A 4 19.63 38.75 -18.26
CA VAL A 4 19.16 37.44 -17.84
C VAL A 4 20.02 36.40 -18.57
N THR A 5 20.95 35.78 -17.86
CA THR A 5 21.70 34.63 -18.35
C THR A 5 20.80 33.41 -18.46
N ALA A 6 21.03 32.66 -19.54
CA ALA A 6 20.26 31.52 -20.02
C ALA A 6 19.94 30.47 -18.94
N ALA A 7 18.75 29.88 -19.09
CA ALA A 7 18.24 28.77 -18.29
C ALA A 7 19.29 27.67 -18.14
N SER A 8 19.70 27.42 -16.90
CA SER A 8 20.40 26.20 -16.51
C SER A 8 19.54 25.01 -16.96
N ALA A 9 20.12 24.11 -17.76
CA ALA A 9 19.50 22.84 -18.12
C ALA A 9 19.05 22.14 -16.83
N ALA A 10 17.79 21.69 -16.82
CA ALA A 10 17.26 20.90 -15.72
C ALA A 10 18.14 19.65 -15.54
N PRO A 11 18.51 19.27 -14.31
CA PRO A 11 19.27 18.05 -14.08
C PRO A 11 18.50 16.87 -14.68
N SER A 12 19.21 15.98 -15.38
CA SER A 12 18.63 14.75 -15.93
C SER A 12 17.95 13.97 -14.80
N LEU A 13 16.62 13.89 -14.85
CA LEU A 13 15.81 13.23 -13.85
C LEU A 13 16.15 11.73 -13.81
N GLY A 14 16.95 11.32 -12.83
CA GLY A 14 16.88 10.01 -12.17
C GLY A 14 17.04 8.75 -13.04
N PRO A 15 16.89 7.56 -12.44
CA PRO A 15 16.85 6.30 -13.18
C PRO A 15 15.71 6.32 -14.21
N GLU A 16 15.92 5.65 -15.35
CA GLU A 16 14.97 5.54 -16.46
C GLU A 16 13.56 5.20 -15.95
N LEU A 17 12.61 6.15 -16.09
CA LEU A 17 11.21 5.95 -15.70
C LEU A 17 10.57 4.94 -16.65
N ARG A 18 10.44 3.69 -16.22
CA ARG A 18 9.77 2.62 -16.96
C ARG A 18 8.26 2.64 -16.69
N LEU A 19 7.46 2.82 -17.74
CA LEU A 19 6.00 2.77 -17.68
C LEU A 19 5.50 1.59 -18.52
N GLU A 20 4.95 0.58 -17.86
CA GLU A 20 4.41 -0.61 -18.53
C GLU A 20 2.95 -0.89 -18.15
N PRO A 21 2.06 -1.07 -19.14
CA PRO A 21 2.30 -0.86 -20.57
C PRO A 21 2.54 0.63 -20.90
N PRO A 22 3.06 0.99 -22.09
CA PRO A 22 3.28 2.39 -22.47
C PRO A 22 2.01 3.23 -22.33
N THR A 23 2.14 4.49 -21.88
CA THR A 23 0.98 5.37 -21.56
C THR A 23 -0.01 5.54 -22.70
N GLY A 24 0.45 5.50 -23.95
CA GLY A 24 -0.40 5.58 -25.14
C GLY A 24 -1.42 4.44 -25.26
N SER A 25 -1.20 3.28 -24.62
CA SER A 25 -2.14 2.15 -24.66
C SER A 25 -3.21 2.23 -23.57
N TRP A 26 -3.06 3.11 -22.58
CA TRP A 26 -3.93 3.15 -21.41
C TRP A 26 -5.40 3.46 -21.73
N PRO A 27 -5.74 4.40 -22.64
CA PRO A 27 -7.14 4.66 -22.99
C PRO A 27 -7.85 3.41 -23.53
N ALA A 28 -7.18 2.64 -24.41
CA ALA A 28 -7.75 1.41 -24.97
C ALA A 28 -7.97 0.33 -23.91
N LEU A 29 -7.02 0.17 -22.99
CA LEU A 29 -7.13 -0.77 -21.86
C LEU A 29 -8.26 -0.38 -20.91
N SER A 30 -8.38 0.91 -20.58
CA SER A 30 -9.46 1.41 -19.74
C SER A 30 -10.81 1.18 -20.40
N ASN A 31 -10.96 1.54 -21.69
CA ASN A 31 -12.20 1.33 -22.44
C ASN A 31 -12.57 -0.15 -22.52
N ARG A 32 -11.60 -1.05 -22.70
CA ARG A 32 -11.86 -2.50 -22.66
C ARG A 32 -12.41 -2.92 -21.30
N ALA A 33 -11.83 -2.43 -20.20
CA ALA A 33 -12.28 -2.76 -18.86
C ALA A 33 -13.65 -2.12 -18.52
N LEU A 34 -14.00 -0.98 -19.13
CA LEU A 34 -15.32 -0.36 -18.98
C LEU A 34 -16.41 -1.11 -19.73
N ASN A 35 -16.08 -1.78 -20.82
CA ASN A 35 -17.03 -2.57 -21.62
C ASN A 35 -17.00 -4.07 -21.27
N ASN A 36 -16.40 -4.44 -20.13
CA ASN A 36 -16.27 -5.82 -19.70
C ASN A 36 -17.11 -6.08 -18.46
N ASP A 37 -18.15 -6.93 -18.58
CA ASP A 37 -19.07 -7.23 -17.48
C ASP A 37 -18.37 -7.83 -16.26
N ARG A 38 -17.27 -8.58 -16.46
CA ARG A 38 -16.50 -9.15 -15.35
C ARG A 38 -15.76 -8.07 -14.57
N ALA A 39 -15.17 -7.10 -15.28
CA ALA A 39 -14.54 -5.95 -14.64
C ALA A 39 -15.59 -5.09 -13.90
N LYS A 40 -16.77 -4.88 -14.49
CA LYS A 40 -17.89 -4.18 -13.82
C LYS A 40 -18.34 -4.91 -12.55
N ALA A 41 -18.53 -6.22 -12.59
CA ALA A 41 -18.92 -7.03 -11.43
C ALA A 41 -17.85 -6.97 -10.31
N THR A 42 -16.57 -7.02 -10.68
CA THR A 42 -15.46 -6.89 -9.72
C THR A 42 -15.44 -5.51 -9.06
N ARG A 43 -15.65 -4.44 -9.84
CA ARG A 43 -15.76 -3.07 -9.31
C ARG A 43 -16.95 -2.94 -8.36
N ALA A 44 -18.11 -3.48 -8.73
CA ALA A 44 -19.30 -3.47 -7.88
C ALA A 44 -19.06 -4.21 -6.55
N ALA A 45 -18.40 -5.38 -6.58
CA ALA A 45 -18.03 -6.12 -5.37
C ALA A 45 -17.07 -5.36 -4.45
N LEU A 46 -16.28 -4.44 -5.00
CA LEU A 46 -15.39 -3.53 -4.27
C LEU A 46 -16.07 -2.20 -3.87
N GLY A 47 -17.36 -2.00 -4.16
CA GLY A 47 -18.04 -0.72 -3.94
C GLY A 47 -17.56 0.42 -4.83
N LEU A 48 -16.92 0.10 -5.96
CA LEU A 48 -16.39 1.06 -6.93
C LEU A 48 -17.38 1.30 -8.08
N SER A 49 -17.22 2.44 -8.77
CA SER A 49 -18.07 2.78 -9.92
C SER A 49 -17.82 1.81 -11.08
N PRO A 50 -18.84 1.14 -11.63
CA PRO A 50 -18.66 0.22 -12.74
C PRO A 50 -18.36 0.94 -14.07
N ASP A 51 -18.74 2.21 -14.18
CA ASP A 51 -18.74 2.98 -15.44
C ASP A 51 -17.68 4.08 -15.51
N ARG A 52 -16.76 4.14 -14.53
CA ARG A 52 -15.64 5.09 -14.53
C ARG A 52 -14.31 4.36 -14.58
N SER A 53 -13.38 4.92 -15.35
CA SER A 53 -11.97 4.52 -15.27
C SER A 53 -11.51 4.64 -13.82
N ILE A 54 -10.66 3.73 -13.38
CA ILE A 54 -10.09 3.76 -12.04
C ILE A 54 -8.59 4.00 -12.13
N VAL A 55 -8.07 4.76 -11.18
CA VAL A 55 -6.62 4.89 -10.95
C VAL A 55 -6.39 4.33 -9.55
N ILE A 56 -5.48 3.37 -9.43
CA ILE A 56 -5.16 2.73 -8.16
C ILE A 56 -3.72 3.08 -7.79
N SER A 57 -3.51 3.50 -6.56
CA SER A 57 -2.19 3.55 -5.92
C SER A 57 -2.33 3.01 -4.51
N GLY A 58 -1.22 2.62 -3.90
CA GLY A 58 -1.26 2.01 -2.58
C GLY A 58 0.05 2.05 -1.81
N HIS A 59 -0.01 1.53 -0.60
CA HIS A 59 1.13 1.35 0.29
C HIS A 59 0.83 0.32 1.39
N GLN A 60 1.88 -0.20 2.02
CA GLN A 60 1.77 -0.87 3.31
C GLN A 60 1.19 0.08 4.37
N PRO A 61 0.40 -0.42 5.34
CA PRO A 61 -0.16 0.41 6.40
C PRO A 61 0.92 0.82 7.40
N THR A 62 1.37 2.07 7.29
CA THR A 62 2.30 2.72 8.23
C THR A 62 1.75 4.07 8.63
N LEU A 63 1.98 4.50 9.88
CA LEU A 63 1.40 5.71 10.44
C LEU A 63 1.77 6.99 9.68
N TRP A 64 3.04 7.15 9.35
CA TRP A 64 3.50 8.34 8.64
C TRP A 64 4.69 8.02 7.75
N HIS A 65 4.55 8.37 6.48
CA HIS A 65 5.65 8.41 5.53
C HIS A 65 5.32 9.48 4.46
N PRO A 66 6.19 10.46 4.21
CA PRO A 66 5.88 11.56 3.26
C PRO A 66 5.60 11.05 1.84
N GLY A 67 6.18 9.90 1.47
CA GLY A 67 5.88 9.23 0.20
C GLY A 67 4.43 8.71 0.09
N ILE A 68 3.79 8.31 1.20
CA ILE A 68 2.38 7.87 1.20
C ILE A 68 1.48 9.06 0.89
N LEU A 69 1.69 10.17 1.59
CA LEU A 69 0.93 11.40 1.38
C LEU A 69 1.09 11.90 -0.06
N SER A 70 2.33 11.91 -0.56
CA SER A 70 2.63 12.30 -1.95
C SER A 70 1.91 11.41 -2.96
N LYS A 71 1.91 10.08 -2.75
CA LYS A 71 1.14 9.13 -3.58
C LYS A 71 -0.35 9.42 -3.56
N ARG A 72 -0.95 9.70 -2.39
CA ARG A 72 -2.39 10.03 -2.29
C ARG A 72 -2.75 11.34 -3.01
N PHE A 73 -1.91 12.37 -2.88
CA PHE A 73 -2.10 13.62 -3.62
C PHE A 73 -1.97 13.43 -5.13
N ALA A 74 -0.93 12.73 -5.58
CA ALA A 74 -0.72 12.42 -6.99
C ALA A 74 -1.88 11.58 -7.56
N LEU A 75 -2.32 10.55 -6.83
CA LEU A 75 -3.46 9.71 -7.17
C LEU A 75 -4.73 10.54 -7.37
N THR A 76 -5.06 11.38 -6.39
CA THR A 76 -6.28 12.18 -6.42
C THR A 76 -6.24 13.23 -7.53
N ALA A 77 -5.11 13.93 -7.68
CA ALA A 77 -4.93 14.92 -8.74
C ALA A 77 -5.02 14.28 -10.14
N HIS A 78 -4.35 13.14 -10.34
CA HIS A 78 -4.35 12.42 -11.62
C HIS A 78 -5.74 11.85 -11.95
N ALA A 79 -6.44 11.27 -10.96
CA ALA A 79 -7.79 10.77 -11.18
C ALA A 79 -8.75 11.90 -11.57
N ARG A 80 -8.68 13.05 -10.89
CA ARG A 80 -9.49 14.23 -11.21
C ARG A 80 -9.23 14.75 -12.62
N SER A 81 -7.97 14.88 -13.04
CA SER A 81 -7.63 15.40 -14.38
C SER A 81 -8.08 14.50 -15.53
N HIS A 82 -8.39 13.23 -15.25
CA HIS A 82 -8.83 12.24 -16.25
C HIS A 82 -10.28 11.77 -16.05
N GLY A 83 -11.04 12.40 -15.15
CA GLY A 83 -12.42 11.97 -14.83
C GLY A 83 -12.52 10.58 -14.18
N ALA A 84 -11.39 10.00 -13.76
CA ALA A 84 -11.31 8.68 -13.16
C ALA A 84 -11.64 8.70 -11.66
N GLN A 85 -11.97 7.54 -11.10
CA GLN A 85 -12.13 7.33 -9.66
C GLN A 85 -10.78 6.96 -9.05
N PRO A 86 -10.26 7.72 -8.07
CA PRO A 86 -9.08 7.29 -7.31
C PRO A 86 -9.47 6.13 -6.38
N VAL A 87 -8.57 5.18 -6.21
CA VAL A 87 -8.71 4.07 -5.25
C VAL A 87 -7.40 3.90 -4.51
N TRP A 88 -7.47 3.86 -3.18
CA TRP A 88 -6.33 3.60 -2.33
C TRP A 88 -6.28 2.11 -1.97
N LEU A 89 -5.19 1.44 -2.35
CA LEU A 89 -4.94 0.04 -2.02
C LEU A 89 -4.04 -0.04 -0.77
N VAL A 90 -4.56 -0.62 0.31
CA VAL A 90 -3.76 -0.96 1.48
C VAL A 90 -3.13 -2.33 1.24
N VAL A 91 -1.81 -2.38 1.17
CA VAL A 91 -1.02 -3.62 1.04
C VAL A 91 -0.79 -4.20 2.43
N ASP A 92 -1.86 -4.70 3.03
CA ASP A 92 -1.91 -5.17 4.42
C ASP A 92 -1.44 -6.63 4.61
N GLN A 93 -1.14 -7.32 3.52
CA GLN A 93 -0.61 -8.69 3.52
C GLN A 93 0.90 -8.79 3.80
N ASP A 94 1.59 -7.64 3.93
CA ASP A 94 3.03 -7.60 4.20
C ASP A 94 3.33 -7.46 5.69
N ALA A 95 4.49 -7.98 6.11
CA ALA A 95 5.00 -7.86 7.46
C ALA A 95 5.61 -6.46 7.66
N VAL A 96 4.86 -5.59 8.35
CA VAL A 96 5.28 -4.21 8.64
C VAL A 96 5.02 -3.87 10.11
N ASP A 97 5.90 -3.08 10.71
CA ASP A 97 5.66 -2.52 12.05
C ASP A 97 4.71 -1.32 11.96
N ALA A 98 3.41 -1.61 12.06
CA ALA A 98 2.33 -0.63 12.03
C ALA A 98 2.34 0.35 13.24
N TRP A 99 3.14 0.06 14.27
CA TRP A 99 3.12 0.78 15.56
C TRP A 99 4.37 1.63 15.80
N SER A 100 5.18 1.81 14.77
CA SER A 100 6.34 2.70 14.80
C SER A 100 6.05 4.03 14.13
N LEU A 101 6.58 5.10 14.71
CA LEU A 101 6.55 6.44 14.15
C LEU A 101 7.95 7.04 14.21
N ASP A 102 8.51 7.31 13.04
CA ASP A 102 9.74 8.08 12.93
C ASP A 102 9.48 9.54 13.27
N ILE A 103 10.22 10.07 14.25
CA ILE A 103 10.11 11.45 14.72
C ILE A 103 11.46 12.17 14.62
N PRO A 104 11.45 13.46 14.25
CA PRO A 104 12.65 14.28 14.31
C PRO A 104 13.00 14.61 15.76
N ILE A 105 14.28 14.51 16.11
CA ILE A 105 14.82 14.91 17.40
C ILE A 105 16.04 15.83 17.20
N SER A 106 16.23 16.78 18.11
CA SER A 106 17.47 17.55 18.18
C SER A 106 18.52 16.75 18.95
N ALA A 107 19.66 16.49 18.31
CA ALA A 107 20.82 15.95 19.01
C ALA A 107 21.48 17.03 19.88
N GLY A 108 22.24 16.61 20.90
CA GLY A 108 22.89 17.52 21.84
C GLY A 108 23.92 18.48 21.21
N ASP A 109 24.36 18.21 19.99
CA ASP A 109 25.24 19.07 19.18
C ASP A 109 24.49 20.06 18.28
N GLY A 110 23.15 20.13 18.40
CA GLY A 110 22.29 20.99 17.59
C GLY A 110 21.93 20.42 16.21
N SER A 111 22.43 19.24 15.84
CA SER A 111 22.04 18.56 14.61
C SER A 111 20.63 17.95 14.71
N LEU A 112 20.01 17.70 13.56
CA LEU A 112 18.73 16.98 13.47
C LEU A 112 19.00 15.49 13.26
N SER A 113 18.39 14.66 14.09
CA SER A 113 18.43 13.20 13.98
C SER A 113 17.01 12.63 13.96
N GLN A 114 16.91 11.33 13.73
CA GLN A 114 15.65 10.57 13.76
C GLN A 114 15.62 9.66 14.98
N SER A 115 14.47 9.57 15.63
CA SER A 115 14.17 8.57 16.66
C SER A 115 12.89 7.83 16.30
N VAL A 116 12.76 6.59 16.76
CA VAL A 116 11.55 5.78 16.57
C VAL A 116 10.72 5.85 17.84
N LEU A 117 9.56 6.47 17.76
CA LEU A 117 8.54 6.38 18.80
C LEU A 117 7.72 5.10 18.62
N ARG A 118 7.70 4.25 19.64
CA ARG A 118 6.89 3.02 19.66
C ARG A 118 5.54 3.32 20.31
N LEU A 119 4.47 3.13 19.55
CA LEU A 119 3.11 3.32 20.04
C LEU A 119 2.53 2.06 20.70
N ALA A 120 3.10 0.90 20.40
CA ALA A 120 2.79 -0.38 21.02
C ALA A 120 4.02 -1.31 20.98
N PRO A 121 4.03 -2.41 21.75
CA PRO A 121 5.05 -3.44 21.60
C PRO A 121 5.10 -3.95 20.15
N PRO A 122 6.30 -4.23 19.60
CA PRO A 122 6.41 -4.80 18.27
C PRO A 122 5.72 -6.18 18.23
N PRO A 123 5.19 -6.60 17.08
CA PRO A 123 4.66 -7.95 16.94
C PRO A 123 5.77 -8.98 17.22
N ALA A 124 5.42 -10.08 17.89
CA ALA A 124 6.37 -11.12 18.29
C ALA A 124 7.00 -11.87 17.09
N GLU A 125 6.32 -11.84 15.93
CA GLU A 125 6.75 -12.45 14.68
C GLU A 125 6.52 -11.46 13.50
N ALA A 126 7.14 -11.73 12.36
CA ALA A 126 6.89 -11.01 11.10
C ALA A 126 5.50 -11.32 10.54
N SER A 127 4.46 -10.91 11.28
CA SER A 127 3.05 -11.12 10.92
C SER A 127 2.58 -10.04 9.94
N PRO A 128 1.80 -10.41 8.91
CA PRO A 128 1.12 -9.45 8.06
C PRO A 128 0.28 -8.45 8.85
N ALA A 129 0.26 -7.18 8.44
CA ALA A 129 -0.50 -6.14 9.14
C ALA A 129 -2.01 -6.42 9.21
N CYS A 130 -2.57 -7.18 8.27
CA CYS A 130 -3.95 -7.66 8.31
C CYS A 130 -4.21 -8.70 9.40
N ALA A 131 -3.17 -9.41 9.86
CA ALA A 131 -3.24 -10.41 10.93
C ALA A 131 -2.82 -9.85 12.30
N GLN A 132 -2.16 -8.68 12.33
CA GLN A 132 -1.81 -7.99 13.57
C GLN A 132 -3.08 -7.45 14.26
N ARG A 133 -3.14 -7.60 15.59
CA ARG A 133 -4.23 -7.10 16.42
C ARG A 133 -4.18 -5.57 16.51
N THR A 134 -5.35 -4.96 16.71
CA THR A 134 -5.42 -3.55 17.10
C THR A 134 -4.84 -3.32 18.49
N VAL A 135 -4.42 -2.09 18.74
CA VAL A 135 -3.80 -1.68 20.01
C VAL A 135 -4.46 -0.44 20.58
N ILE A 136 -4.33 -0.23 21.88
CA ILE A 136 -4.52 1.09 22.48
C ILE A 136 -3.14 1.73 22.52
N PRO A 137 -2.86 2.73 21.68
CA PRO A 137 -1.53 3.31 21.56
C PRO A 137 -1.12 4.07 22.83
N SER A 138 0.18 4.07 23.12
CA SER A 138 0.81 4.79 24.24
C SER A 138 2.10 5.49 23.81
N THR A 139 2.52 6.52 24.53
CA THR A 139 3.74 7.31 24.22
C THR A 139 4.96 6.84 25.01
N THR A 140 5.27 5.54 25.00
CA THR A 140 6.50 5.08 25.68
C THR A 140 7.73 5.68 24.98
N GLY A 141 8.56 6.42 25.70
CA GLY A 141 9.76 7.06 25.16
C GLY A 141 9.58 8.47 24.57
N ALA A 142 8.50 9.18 24.92
CA ALA A 142 8.25 10.57 24.49
C ALA A 142 8.94 11.65 25.37
N ASP A 143 10.05 11.29 26.02
CA ASP A 143 10.84 12.21 26.85
C ASP A 143 11.61 13.20 25.97
N GLY A 144 11.73 14.46 26.40
CA GLY A 144 12.48 15.49 25.69
C GLY A 144 11.83 16.05 24.41
N LEU A 145 10.61 15.61 24.06
CA LEU A 145 9.90 16.15 22.90
C LEU A 145 9.41 17.58 23.15
N SER A 146 9.51 18.43 22.13
CA SER A 146 8.95 19.79 22.15
C SER A 146 7.42 19.74 22.30
N ALA A 147 6.84 20.82 22.84
CA ALA A 147 5.39 20.92 23.04
C ALA A 147 4.60 20.74 21.73
N VAL A 148 5.13 21.25 20.61
CA VAL A 148 4.50 21.11 19.28
C VAL A 148 4.48 19.65 18.85
N LEU A 149 5.61 18.95 18.97
CA LEU A 149 5.69 17.55 18.57
C LEU A 149 4.81 16.66 19.45
N ARG A 150 4.75 16.96 20.76
CA ARG A 150 3.84 16.29 21.69
C ARG A 150 2.37 16.43 21.29
N ASP A 151 1.89 17.64 21.01
CA ASP A 151 0.52 17.87 20.52
C ASP A 151 0.22 17.06 19.24
N ARG A 152 1.17 16.99 18.30
CA ARG A 152 0.99 16.21 17.05
C ARG A 152 0.91 14.71 17.32
N ILE A 153 1.74 14.19 18.22
CA ILE A 153 1.72 12.78 18.64
C ILE A 153 0.40 12.45 19.36
N ASP A 154 -0.05 13.31 20.27
CA ASP A 154 -1.30 13.10 21.01
C ASP A 154 -2.51 13.05 20.08
N ARG A 155 -2.53 13.86 19.02
CA ARG A 155 -3.54 13.79 17.95
C ARG A 155 -3.47 12.48 17.18
N ALA A 156 -2.26 12.02 16.85
CA ALA A 156 -2.08 10.75 16.15
C ALA A 156 -2.58 9.56 17.00
N ILE A 157 -2.24 9.56 18.28
CA ILE A 157 -2.70 8.58 19.27
C ILE A 157 -4.21 8.60 19.43
N SER A 158 -4.81 9.80 19.52
CA SER A 158 -6.26 9.94 19.62
C SER A 158 -6.97 9.36 18.38
N ALA A 159 -6.43 9.61 17.18
CA ALA A 159 -6.98 9.08 15.93
C ALA A 159 -6.88 7.54 15.88
N LEU A 160 -5.75 6.97 16.29
CA LEU A 160 -5.57 5.52 16.40
C LEU A 160 -6.50 4.90 17.44
N ALA A 161 -6.62 5.51 18.63
CA ALA A 161 -7.51 5.04 19.69
C ALA A 161 -8.99 5.05 19.27
N ALA A 162 -9.39 5.96 18.37
CA ALA A 162 -10.72 5.98 17.77
C ALA A 162 -10.98 4.76 16.85
N GLY A 163 -9.92 4.18 16.27
CA GLY A 163 -9.97 2.96 15.45
C GLY A 163 -9.70 1.66 16.19
N ARG A 164 -9.66 1.63 17.53
CA ARG A 164 -9.29 0.43 18.31
C ARG A 164 -10.18 -0.79 18.08
N HIS A 165 -11.39 -0.58 17.56
CA HIS A 165 -12.38 -1.64 17.27
C HIS A 165 -12.34 -2.13 15.83
N GLU A 166 -11.42 -1.60 15.02
CA GLU A 166 -11.16 -2.16 13.68
C GLU A 166 -10.67 -3.61 13.82
N PRO A 167 -10.87 -4.46 12.80
CA PRO A 167 -10.56 -5.88 12.94
C PRO A 167 -9.07 -6.21 12.79
N SER A 168 -8.23 -5.24 12.41
CA SER A 168 -6.77 -5.43 12.28
C SER A 168 -6.00 -4.13 12.47
N ALA A 169 -4.69 -4.26 12.73
CA ALA A 169 -3.75 -3.14 12.79
C ALA A 169 -3.79 -2.29 11.51
N ALA A 170 -3.81 -2.94 10.35
CA ALA A 170 -3.89 -2.28 9.05
C ALA A 170 -5.10 -1.34 8.94
N LYS A 171 -6.28 -1.82 9.34
CA LYS A 171 -7.53 -1.04 9.31
C LYS A 171 -7.54 0.07 10.35
N GLN A 172 -6.99 -0.16 11.54
CA GLN A 172 -6.83 0.87 12.57
C GLN A 172 -5.93 2.01 12.10
N VAL A 173 -4.76 1.68 11.53
CA VAL A 173 -3.82 2.68 11.00
C VAL A 173 -4.45 3.44 9.84
N GLU A 174 -5.04 2.75 8.86
CA GLU A 174 -5.64 3.40 7.71
C GLU A 174 -6.81 4.32 8.10
N ARG A 175 -7.65 3.91 9.06
CA ARG A 175 -8.69 4.79 9.60
C ARG A 175 -8.13 6.05 10.24
N ALA A 176 -7.06 5.92 11.03
CA ALA A 176 -6.41 7.05 11.66
C ALA A 176 -5.80 7.99 10.60
N THR A 177 -5.03 7.47 9.65
CA THR A 177 -4.37 8.27 8.61
C THR A 177 -5.37 8.92 7.66
N SER A 178 -6.42 8.20 7.27
CA SER A 178 -7.50 8.76 6.44
C SER A 178 -8.24 9.89 7.17
N SER A 179 -8.37 9.86 8.50
CA SER A 179 -9.00 10.95 9.26
C SER A 179 -8.22 12.28 9.21
N TRP A 180 -6.92 12.23 8.92
CA TRP A 180 -6.09 13.42 8.75
C TRP A 180 -6.20 14.02 7.35
N LEU A 181 -6.76 13.25 6.41
CA LEU A 181 -6.99 13.66 5.04
C LEU A 181 -8.44 14.05 4.88
N SER A 182 -8.69 15.16 4.18
CA SER A 182 -10.05 15.54 3.78
C SER A 182 -10.49 14.84 2.49
N ASP A 183 -9.84 13.72 2.13
CA ASP A 183 -10.16 12.96 0.92
C ASP A 183 -11.14 11.81 1.24
N THR A 184 -12.04 11.52 0.31
CA THR A 184 -13.03 10.45 0.41
C THR A 184 -12.66 9.26 -0.47
N THR A 185 -11.36 9.05 -0.69
CA THR A 185 -10.86 8.03 -1.61
C THR A 185 -11.28 6.65 -1.11
N PRO A 186 -12.05 5.87 -1.91
CA PRO A 186 -12.38 4.50 -1.57
C PRO A 186 -11.12 3.70 -1.29
N THR A 187 -11.16 2.93 -0.22
CA THR A 187 -10.03 2.12 0.23
C THR A 187 -10.33 0.65 0.03
N VAL A 188 -9.38 -0.08 -0.55
CA VAL A 188 -9.42 -1.53 -0.76
C VAL A 188 -8.26 -2.17 -0.03
N TYR A 189 -8.49 -3.31 0.63
CA TYR A 189 -7.46 -4.06 1.34
C TYR A 189 -7.00 -5.24 0.47
N ALA A 190 -5.69 -5.39 0.28
CA ALA A 190 -5.12 -6.46 -0.53
C ALA A 190 -5.53 -7.84 0.02
N SER A 191 -5.56 -7.99 1.34
CA SER A 191 -6.01 -9.20 2.03
C SER A 191 -7.47 -9.57 1.75
N GLU A 192 -8.31 -8.67 1.25
CA GLU A 192 -9.72 -8.93 0.94
C GLU A 192 -9.97 -9.27 -0.54
N LEU A 193 -8.96 -9.13 -1.40
CA LEU A 193 -9.08 -9.42 -2.83
C LEU A 193 -9.41 -10.89 -3.11
N HIS A 194 -9.05 -11.81 -2.19
CA HIS A 194 -9.38 -13.23 -2.31
C HIS A 194 -10.89 -13.52 -2.29
N ARG A 195 -11.70 -12.58 -1.79
CA ARG A 195 -13.17 -12.72 -1.72
C ARG A 195 -13.87 -12.33 -3.02
N LEU A 196 -13.13 -11.82 -4.00
CA LEU A 196 -13.70 -11.32 -5.24
C LEU A 196 -13.90 -12.45 -6.25
N PRO A 197 -14.97 -12.43 -7.07
CA PRO A 197 -15.19 -13.44 -8.10
C PRO A 197 -14.05 -13.56 -9.13
N VAL A 198 -13.24 -12.51 -9.29
CA VAL A 198 -12.05 -12.54 -10.16
C VAL A 198 -10.96 -13.43 -9.56
N PHE A 199 -10.84 -13.51 -8.24
CA PHE A 199 -9.85 -14.33 -7.57
C PHE A 199 -10.12 -15.81 -7.78
N ASP A 200 -11.37 -16.27 -7.58
CA ASP A 200 -11.75 -17.66 -7.82
C ASP A 200 -11.40 -18.11 -9.25
N ARG A 201 -11.62 -17.24 -10.24
CA ARG A 201 -11.29 -17.54 -11.63
C ARG A 201 -9.79 -17.60 -11.88
N LEU A 202 -9.02 -16.69 -11.26
CA LEU A 202 -7.58 -16.74 -11.34
C LEU A 202 -7.07 -18.04 -10.70
N LEU A 203 -7.62 -18.42 -9.54
CA LEU A 203 -7.27 -19.65 -8.86
C LEU A 203 -7.61 -20.89 -9.71
N SER A 204 -8.81 -20.97 -10.30
CA SER A 204 -9.16 -22.05 -11.22
C SER A 204 -8.23 -22.11 -12.43
N ALA A 205 -7.94 -20.97 -13.07
CA ALA A 205 -7.03 -20.93 -14.22
C ALA A 205 -5.60 -21.34 -13.85
N MET A 206 -5.14 -20.99 -12.65
CA MET A 206 -3.84 -21.43 -12.13
C MET A 206 -3.84 -22.93 -11.83
N ALA A 207 -4.93 -23.48 -11.31
CA ALA A 207 -5.04 -24.90 -11.01
C ALA A 207 -5.14 -25.76 -12.30
N ASP A 208 -5.88 -25.27 -13.30
CA ASP A 208 -6.08 -25.95 -14.58
C ASP A 208 -4.76 -26.08 -15.39
N ASP A 209 -3.83 -25.13 -15.25
CA ASP A 209 -2.50 -25.16 -15.89
C ASP A 209 -1.42 -24.53 -14.99
N ALA A 210 -1.13 -25.23 -13.88
CA ALA A 210 -0.15 -24.78 -12.90
C ALA A 210 1.26 -24.62 -13.50
N ALA A 211 1.60 -25.49 -14.43
CA ALA A 211 2.90 -25.49 -15.08
C ALA A 211 3.11 -24.23 -15.93
N SER A 212 2.10 -23.83 -16.72
CA SER A 212 2.15 -22.58 -17.50
C SER A 212 2.16 -21.35 -16.60
N CYS A 213 1.36 -21.35 -15.53
CA CYS A 213 1.37 -20.27 -14.53
C CYS A 213 2.76 -20.06 -13.92
N ALA A 214 3.38 -21.11 -13.40
CA ALA A 214 4.70 -21.06 -12.77
C ALA A 214 5.78 -20.60 -13.76
N ARG A 215 5.75 -21.10 -15.00
CA ARG A 215 6.68 -20.66 -16.05
C ARG A 215 6.52 -19.18 -16.41
N ALA A 216 5.30 -18.70 -16.55
CA ALA A 216 5.02 -17.30 -16.86
C ALA A 216 5.50 -16.37 -15.74
N TYR A 217 5.22 -16.73 -14.48
CA TYR A 217 5.72 -16.01 -13.32
C TYR A 217 7.25 -16.00 -13.28
N ASN A 218 7.89 -17.17 -13.39
CA ASN A 218 9.35 -17.29 -13.34
C ASN A 218 10.04 -16.57 -14.50
N HIS A 219 9.41 -16.51 -15.66
CA HIS A 219 9.86 -15.68 -16.78
C HIS A 219 9.84 -14.19 -16.42
N ALA A 220 8.73 -13.70 -15.84
CA ALA A 220 8.64 -12.31 -15.38
C ALA A 220 9.67 -11.98 -14.29
N VAL A 221 9.86 -12.85 -13.30
CA VAL A 221 10.87 -12.68 -12.25
C VAL A 221 12.28 -12.55 -12.83
N ARG A 222 12.63 -13.38 -13.82
CA ARG A 222 13.94 -13.27 -14.49
C ARG A 222 14.09 -11.98 -15.30
N ALA A 223 13.00 -11.50 -15.90
CA ALA A 223 13.03 -10.30 -16.73
C ALA A 223 13.03 -8.98 -15.93
N HIS A 224 12.46 -8.97 -14.72
CA HIS A 224 12.23 -7.73 -13.95
C HIS A 224 12.83 -7.73 -12.53
N GLY A 225 13.22 -8.89 -11.98
CA GLY A 225 13.74 -9.01 -10.62
C GLY A 225 12.69 -8.78 -9.53
N GLY A 226 13.14 -8.60 -8.27
CA GLY A 226 12.30 -8.15 -7.15
C GLY A 226 11.45 -9.22 -6.44
N ALA A 227 11.45 -10.46 -6.93
CA ALA A 227 10.82 -11.60 -6.26
C ALA A 227 11.66 -12.87 -6.45
N ARG A 228 11.42 -13.92 -5.65
CA ARG A 228 12.05 -15.23 -5.88
C ARG A 228 11.30 -16.00 -6.96
N PRO A 229 11.98 -16.81 -7.78
CA PRO A 229 11.31 -17.80 -8.60
C PRO A 229 10.49 -18.79 -7.75
N LEU A 230 9.38 -19.25 -8.32
CA LEU A 230 8.59 -20.38 -7.84
C LEU A 230 9.35 -21.69 -8.05
N GLU A 231 9.22 -22.61 -7.10
CA GLU A 231 9.78 -23.94 -7.17
C GLU A 231 8.99 -24.83 -8.15
N CYS A 232 9.71 -25.65 -8.91
CA CYS A 232 9.12 -26.61 -9.85
C CYS A 232 9.85 -27.95 -9.67
N ARG A 233 9.23 -28.92 -9.01
CA ARG A 233 9.83 -30.19 -8.58
C ARG A 233 9.31 -31.36 -9.42
N GLY A 234 9.94 -31.60 -10.57
CA GLY A 234 9.48 -32.65 -11.48
C GLY A 234 8.22 -32.24 -12.27
N GLU A 235 7.49 -33.22 -12.80
CA GLU A 235 6.45 -32.95 -13.81
C GLU A 235 5.11 -32.46 -13.22
N ASN A 236 4.83 -32.78 -11.95
CA ASN A 236 3.50 -32.56 -11.34
C ASN A 236 3.52 -31.74 -10.04
N ASP A 237 4.67 -31.25 -9.58
CA ASP A 237 4.79 -30.44 -8.36
C ASP A 237 5.24 -29.03 -8.74
N TRP A 238 4.25 -28.15 -8.91
CA TRP A 238 4.42 -26.77 -9.33
C TRP A 238 3.97 -25.85 -8.20
N GLU A 239 4.88 -25.01 -7.71
CA GLU A 239 4.51 -23.93 -6.80
C GLU A 239 3.71 -22.86 -7.57
N LEU A 240 2.60 -22.41 -6.99
CA LEU A 240 1.80 -21.29 -7.49
C LEU A 240 2.14 -20.01 -6.72
N PRO A 241 1.97 -18.81 -7.32
CA PRO A 241 2.21 -17.53 -6.65
C PRO A 241 1.07 -17.18 -5.69
N LEU A 242 0.82 -18.07 -4.73
CA LEU A 242 -0.22 -18.00 -3.72
C LEU A 242 0.43 -18.25 -2.37
N TRP A 243 0.18 -17.35 -1.42
CA TRP A 243 0.70 -17.46 -0.06
C TRP A 243 -0.46 -17.50 0.92
N GLU A 244 -0.36 -18.40 1.89
CA GLU A 244 -1.31 -18.46 3.00
C GLU A 244 -0.99 -17.34 3.99
N ILE A 245 -1.99 -16.52 4.29
CA ILE A 245 -1.92 -15.54 5.38
C ILE A 245 -2.30 -16.27 6.66
N ASN A 246 -1.31 -16.88 7.29
CA ASN A 246 -1.50 -17.49 8.59
C ASN A 246 -1.73 -16.40 9.63
N SER A 247 -2.95 -16.33 10.18
CA SER A 247 -3.17 -15.59 11.42
C SER A 247 -2.43 -16.33 12.52
N VAL A 248 -1.60 -15.62 13.29
CA VAL A 248 -0.95 -16.20 14.47
C VAL A 248 -2.06 -16.72 15.37
N ARG A 249 -2.25 -18.05 15.41
CA ARG A 249 -3.15 -18.69 16.37
C ARG A 249 -2.64 -18.29 17.75
N SER A 250 -3.46 -17.58 18.50
CA SER A 250 -3.14 -17.33 19.89
C SER A 250 -3.11 -18.68 20.61
N PRO A 251 -2.10 -18.96 21.46
CA PRO A 251 -2.23 -20.06 22.39
C PRO A 251 -3.47 -19.77 23.24
N VAL A 252 -4.40 -20.72 23.25
CA VAL A 252 -5.58 -20.75 24.14
C VAL A 252 -5.10 -20.79 25.59
#